data_AF-A0A959I9F9-F1
#
_entry.id   AF-A0A959I9F9-F1
#
_cell.length_a   1.000
_cell.length_b   1.000
_cell.length_c   1.000
_cell.angle_alpha   90.00
_cell.angle_beta   90.00
_cell.angle_gamma   90.00
#
_symmetry.space_group_name_H-M   'P 1'
#
loop_
_entity.id
_entity.type
_entity.pdbx_description
1 polymer ?
#
loop_
_entity_poly.entity_id
_entity_poly.type
_entity_poly.pdbx_seq_one_letter_code
_entity_poly.pdbx_strand_id
1 'polypeptide(L)'
;GSSQFYVSLEDNLMRLFQSERIARLMDRMGHKEGEVIQHSMVTKSIERAQKKVEENNFGIRKRLLEYDDVMNIQREAIYKRRENALSGERLAVDLNNMFESMTESLVADHKNNGAFESFRRESIALLGLDPQIDPIDFQEGSIDQVDERYRTQFNEFYHRKGQHITDALMPVIRNVHENEGHRYKRIAIPFTDGRSKVLPIAADLATAVESNGKSVMRDIEKAVTLAIIDERWKEHLRAMDELKDAV
;
A
#
# COMPACT_ATOMS: atom_id res chain seq x y z
N GLY A 1 45.42 2.72 -36.54
CA GLY A 1 44.94 4.00 -36.00
C GLY A 1 45.32 4.08 -34.55
N SER A 2 45.60 5.29 -34.05
CA SER A 2 45.90 5.55 -32.63
C SER A 2 44.82 6.45 -32.04
N SER A 3 44.52 6.24 -30.75
CA SER A 3 43.67 7.14 -29.96
C SER A 3 44.54 7.79 -28.89
N GLN A 4 44.40 9.10 -28.71
CA GLN A 4 45.15 9.88 -27.74
C GLN A 4 44.20 10.74 -26.93
N PHE A 5 44.37 10.75 -25.62
CA PHE A 5 43.54 11.49 -24.68
C PHE A 5 44.39 12.57 -23.99
N TYR A 6 43.81 13.75 -23.81
CA TYR A 6 44.40 14.89 -23.13
C TYR A 6 43.51 15.23 -21.93
N VAL A 7 44.11 15.49 -20.77
CA VAL A 7 43.41 15.75 -19.50
C VAL A 7 44.12 16.89 -18.78
N SER A 8 43.35 17.80 -18.18
CA SER A 8 43.85 18.91 -17.38
C SER A 8 43.68 18.65 -15.87
N LEU A 9 44.57 19.22 -15.05
CA LEU A 9 44.43 19.21 -13.59
C LEU A 9 43.22 20.03 -13.10
N GLU A 10 42.67 20.89 -13.95
CA GLU A 10 41.48 21.71 -13.67
C GLU A 10 40.16 20.99 -13.98
N ASP A 11 40.21 19.83 -14.64
CA ASP A 11 39.03 19.07 -15.03
C ASP A 11 38.21 18.64 -13.80
N ASN A 12 36.89 18.55 -13.96
CA ASN A 12 35.98 18.17 -12.87
C ASN A 12 36.38 16.86 -12.17
N LEU A 13 36.88 15.87 -12.92
CA LEU A 13 37.39 14.62 -12.35
C LEU A 13 38.57 14.88 -11.40
N MET A 14 39.51 15.74 -11.79
CA MET A 14 40.71 16.03 -11.01
C MET A 14 40.38 16.90 -9.78
N ARG A 15 39.43 17.83 -9.92
CA ARG A 15 38.93 18.64 -8.79
C ARG A 15 38.31 17.81 -7.66
N LEU A 16 37.61 16.72 -8.00
CA LEU A 16 37.00 15.82 -7.01
C LEU A 16 38.03 15.03 -6.18
N PHE A 17 39.30 14.92 -6.61
CA PHE A 17 40.33 14.04 -6.02
C PHE A 17 41.53 14.78 -5.43
N GLN A 18 41.34 15.99 -4.89
CA GLN A 18 42.40 16.82 -4.29
C GLN A 18 43.52 17.17 -5.27
N SER A 19 43.14 17.73 -6.44
CA SER A 19 44.07 18.26 -7.45
C SER A 19 45.18 19.15 -6.87
N GLU A 20 44.91 19.88 -5.78
CA GLU A 20 45.90 20.73 -5.10
C GLU A 20 47.15 19.99 -4.62
N ARG A 21 47.02 18.75 -4.14
CA ARG A 21 48.18 18.00 -3.62
C ARG A 21 49.10 17.56 -4.74
N ILE A 22 48.53 17.21 -5.89
CA ILE A 22 49.25 16.82 -7.10
C ILE A 22 49.85 18.07 -7.74
N ALA A 23 49.10 19.16 -7.87
CA ALA A 23 49.57 20.45 -8.39
C ALA A 23 50.79 20.98 -7.62
N ARG A 24 50.73 21.03 -6.28
CA ARG A 24 51.87 21.46 -5.43
C ARG A 24 53.12 20.60 -5.60
N LEU A 25 52.95 19.32 -5.93
CA LEU A 25 54.06 18.38 -6.15
C LEU A 25 54.68 18.60 -7.53
N MET A 26 53.86 18.97 -8.52
CA MET A 26 54.30 19.32 -9.88
C MET A 26 55.03 20.68 -9.90
N ASP A 27 54.52 21.68 -9.17
CA ASP A 27 55.18 22.99 -8.99
C ASP A 27 56.57 22.82 -8.37
N ARG A 28 56.69 21.94 -7.37
CA ARG A 28 57.97 21.65 -6.70
C ARG A 28 58.96 20.90 -7.59
N MET A 29 58.47 20.17 -8.59
CA MET A 29 59.29 19.51 -9.61
C MET A 29 59.70 20.43 -10.76
N GLY A 30 59.18 21.67 -10.80
CA GLY A 30 59.61 22.71 -11.74
C GLY A 30 58.98 22.64 -13.14
N HIS A 31 57.85 21.94 -13.30
CA HIS A 31 57.10 21.91 -14.55
C HIS A 31 56.49 23.28 -14.88
N LYS A 32 56.53 23.68 -16.15
CA LYS A 32 55.96 24.96 -16.62
C LYS A 32 54.56 24.77 -17.20
N GLU A 33 53.75 25.80 -17.05
CA GLU A 33 52.40 25.85 -17.60
C GLU A 33 52.43 25.64 -19.14
N GLY A 34 51.72 24.62 -19.64
CA GLY A 34 51.74 24.20 -21.04
C GLY A 34 52.67 23.04 -21.40
N GLU A 35 53.48 22.53 -20.47
CA GLU A 35 54.28 21.31 -20.70
C GLU A 35 53.40 20.05 -20.60
N VAL A 36 53.59 19.13 -21.55
CA VAL A 36 52.88 17.84 -21.54
C VAL A 36 53.51 16.94 -20.49
N ILE A 37 52.75 16.64 -19.45
CA ILE A 37 53.20 15.79 -18.35
C ILE A 37 52.86 14.34 -18.70
N GLN A 38 53.89 13.53 -18.99
CA GLN A 38 53.76 12.09 -19.16
C GLN A 38 54.49 11.38 -18.02
N HIS A 39 53.84 11.30 -16.86
CA HIS A 39 54.39 10.59 -15.71
C HIS A 39 53.45 9.48 -15.25
N SER A 40 54.01 8.27 -15.07
CA SER A 40 53.23 7.07 -14.70
C SER A 40 52.44 7.23 -13.39
N MET A 41 52.94 8.05 -12.45
CA MET A 41 52.22 8.39 -11.22
C MET A 41 50.96 9.23 -11.45
N VAL A 42 50.96 10.12 -12.44
CA VAL A 42 49.80 10.97 -12.78
C VAL A 42 48.75 10.11 -13.47
N THR A 43 49.16 9.28 -14.44
CA THR A 43 48.26 8.31 -15.10
C THR A 43 47.60 7.36 -14.09
N LYS A 44 48.38 6.78 -13.16
CA LYS A 44 47.84 5.92 -12.08
C LYS A 44 46.90 6.67 -11.14
N SER A 45 47.13 7.97 -10.92
CA SER A 45 46.24 8.80 -10.09
C SER A 45 44.90 9.04 -10.78
N ILE A 46 44.92 9.33 -12.10
CA ILE A 46 43.71 9.49 -12.92
C ILE A 46 42.91 8.18 -12.97
N GLU A 47 43.58 7.04 -13.19
CA GLU A 47 42.94 5.72 -13.18
C GLU A 47 42.24 5.42 -11.86
N ARG A 48 42.89 5.72 -10.71
CA ARG A 48 42.29 5.56 -9.39
C ARG A 48 41.09 6.49 -9.17
N ALA A 49 41.19 7.74 -9.60
CA ALA A 49 40.10 8.71 -9.52
C ALA A 49 38.89 8.21 -10.33
N GLN A 50 39.12 7.79 -11.58
CA GLN A 50 38.07 7.24 -12.43
C GLN A 50 37.43 5.99 -11.82
N LYS A 51 38.23 5.01 -11.38
CA LYS A 51 37.72 3.80 -10.71
C LYS A 51 36.87 4.13 -9.49
N LYS A 52 37.27 5.13 -8.70
CA LYS A 52 36.51 5.56 -7.52
C LYS A 52 35.19 6.23 -7.88
N VAL A 53 35.13 7.01 -8.97
CA VAL A 53 33.87 7.56 -9.51
C VAL A 53 32.96 6.45 -10.01
N GLU A 54 33.50 5.48 -10.73
CA GLU A 54 32.76 4.30 -11.20
C GLU A 54 32.21 3.47 -10.03
N GLU A 55 33.01 3.22 -8.99
CA GLU A 55 32.58 2.56 -7.76
C GLU A 55 31.46 3.35 -7.05
N ASN A 56 31.56 4.68 -6.99
CA ASN A 56 30.52 5.51 -6.39
C ASN A 56 29.21 5.46 -7.19
N ASN A 57 29.29 5.59 -8.52
CA ASN A 57 28.14 5.46 -9.42
C ASN A 57 27.49 4.09 -9.32
N PHE A 58 28.30 3.02 -9.27
CA PHE A 58 27.82 1.66 -9.04
C PHE A 58 27.11 1.55 -7.70
N GLY A 59 27.70 2.09 -6.62
CA GLY A 59 27.09 2.10 -5.30
C GLY A 59 25.76 2.83 -5.24
N ILE A 60 25.63 3.98 -5.91
CA ILE A 60 24.37 4.72 -6.03
C ILE A 60 23.30 3.89 -6.74
N ARG A 61 23.63 3.29 -7.90
CA ARG A 61 22.69 2.45 -8.65
C ARG A 61 22.28 1.21 -7.87
N LYS A 62 23.23 0.59 -7.14
CA LYS A 62 22.96 -0.58 -6.31
C LYS A 62 21.95 -0.25 -5.22
N ARG A 63 22.14 0.85 -4.47
CA ARG A 63 21.17 1.29 -3.46
C ARG A 63 19.81 1.57 -4.07
N LEU A 64 19.76 2.27 -5.21
CA LEU A 64 18.50 2.56 -5.90
C LEU A 64 17.76 1.28 -6.32
N LEU A 65 18.48 0.26 -6.79
CA LEU A 65 17.92 -1.05 -7.12
C LEU A 65 17.37 -1.76 -5.88
N GLU A 66 18.12 -1.78 -4.77
CA GLU A 66 17.67 -2.39 -3.51
C GLU A 66 16.37 -1.75 -2.98
N TYR A 67 16.24 -0.42 -3.09
CA TYR A 67 14.98 0.27 -2.76
C TYR A 67 13.84 -0.10 -3.71
N ASP A 68 14.11 -0.16 -5.02
CA ASP A 68 13.09 -0.54 -6.00
C ASP A 68 12.64 -1.99 -5.82
N ASP A 69 13.53 -2.91 -5.48
CA ASP A 69 13.20 -4.31 -5.20
C ASP A 69 12.17 -4.43 -4.06
N VAL A 70 12.39 -3.72 -2.95
CA VAL A 70 11.44 -3.67 -1.83
C VAL A 70 10.09 -3.09 -2.28
N MET A 71 10.12 -1.98 -3.02
CA MET A 71 8.90 -1.34 -3.54
C MET A 71 8.16 -2.24 -4.54
N ASN A 72 8.87 -3.00 -5.36
CA ASN A 72 8.30 -3.89 -6.36
C ASN A 72 7.59 -5.07 -5.70
N ILE A 73 8.20 -5.69 -4.69
CA ILE A 73 7.57 -6.78 -3.90
C ILE A 73 6.27 -6.28 -3.25
N GLN A 74 6.31 -5.09 -2.64
CA GLN A 74 5.11 -4.48 -2.03
C GLN A 74 4.04 -4.19 -3.08
N ARG A 75 4.43 -3.62 -4.22
CA ARG A 75 3.53 -3.30 -5.34
C ARG A 75 2.83 -4.55 -5.87
N GLU A 76 3.57 -5.63 -6.09
CA GLU A 76 3.02 -6.90 -6.55
C GLU A 76 1.97 -7.44 -5.58
N ALA A 77 2.26 -7.42 -4.27
CA ALA A 77 1.31 -7.84 -3.24
C ALA A 77 0.02 -6.99 -3.24
N ILE A 78 0.14 -5.66 -3.34
CA ILE A 78 -1.01 -4.75 -3.38
C ILE A 78 -1.81 -4.90 -4.67
N TYR A 79 -1.15 -5.06 -5.82
CA TYR A 79 -1.82 -5.23 -7.10
C TYR A 79 -2.61 -6.52 -7.16
N LYS A 80 -2.06 -7.60 -6.59
CA LYS A 80 -2.79 -8.86 -6.43
C LYS A 80 -4.04 -8.69 -5.56
N ARG A 81 -3.96 -7.93 -4.46
CA ARG A 81 -5.13 -7.60 -3.62
C ARG A 81 -6.17 -6.77 -4.38
N ARG A 82 -5.75 -5.75 -5.15
CA ARG A 82 -6.67 -4.96 -6.00
C ARG A 82 -7.32 -5.82 -7.06
N GLU A 83 -6.58 -6.71 -7.71
CA GLU A 83 -7.10 -7.63 -8.72
C GLU A 83 -8.17 -8.57 -8.14
N ASN A 84 -7.91 -9.15 -6.97
CA ASN A 84 -8.90 -9.96 -6.23
C ASN A 84 -10.17 -9.18 -5.90
N ALA A 85 -10.02 -7.91 -5.47
CA ALA A 85 -11.15 -7.03 -5.20
C ALA A 85 -11.95 -6.69 -6.47
N LEU A 86 -11.29 -6.50 -7.61
CA LEU A 86 -11.95 -6.21 -8.89
C LEU A 86 -12.71 -7.44 -9.43
N SER A 87 -12.07 -8.61 -9.45
CA SER A 87 -12.65 -9.85 -9.98
C SER A 87 -13.82 -10.31 -9.11
N GLY A 88 -13.69 -10.24 -7.79
CA GLY A 88 -14.73 -10.62 -6.82
C GLY A 88 -14.95 -12.11 -6.62
N GLU A 89 -14.19 -12.97 -7.29
CA GLU A 89 -14.33 -14.43 -7.14
C GLU A 89 -13.84 -14.91 -5.78
N ARG A 90 -12.90 -14.18 -5.16
CA ARG A 90 -12.33 -14.49 -3.85
C ARG A 90 -12.55 -13.43 -2.79
N LEU A 91 -13.15 -12.30 -3.15
CA LEU A 91 -13.30 -11.17 -2.23
C LEU A 91 -14.09 -11.55 -0.97
N ALA A 92 -15.16 -12.33 -1.11
CA ALA A 92 -15.95 -12.77 0.05
C ALA A 92 -15.13 -13.62 1.03
N VAL A 93 -14.24 -14.48 0.52
CA VAL A 93 -13.35 -15.30 1.35
C VAL A 93 -12.27 -14.43 2.00
N ASP A 94 -11.67 -13.52 1.24
CA ASP A 94 -10.67 -12.58 1.75
C ASP A 94 -11.26 -11.69 2.86
N LEU A 95 -12.49 -11.18 2.67
CA LEU A 95 -13.21 -10.40 3.68
C LEU A 95 -13.55 -11.23 4.92
N ASN A 96 -14.03 -12.46 4.74
CA ASN A 96 -14.30 -13.34 5.89
C ASN A 96 -13.03 -13.57 6.70
N ASN A 97 -11.92 -13.91 6.06
CA ASN A 97 -10.63 -14.10 6.75
C ASN A 97 -10.19 -12.82 7.48
N MET A 98 -10.37 -11.64 6.86
CA MET A 98 -10.08 -10.36 7.51
C MET A 98 -10.95 -10.12 8.74
N PHE A 99 -12.25 -10.43 8.65
CA PHE A 99 -13.17 -10.29 9.77
C PHE A 99 -12.83 -11.28 10.89
N GLU A 100 -12.54 -12.54 10.57
CA GLU A 100 -12.12 -13.55 11.54
C GLU A 100 -10.86 -13.12 12.30
N SER A 101 -9.80 -12.70 11.58
CA SER A 101 -8.59 -12.20 12.23
C SER A 101 -8.83 -10.95 13.07
N MET A 102 -9.76 -10.08 12.65
CA MET A 102 -10.07 -8.86 13.39
C MET A 102 -10.90 -9.13 14.66
N THR A 103 -11.88 -10.05 14.61
CA THR A 103 -12.63 -10.43 15.82
C THR A 103 -11.73 -11.14 16.82
N GLU A 104 -10.86 -12.03 16.34
CA GLU A 104 -9.90 -12.78 17.17
C GLU A 104 -8.94 -11.82 17.87
N SER A 105 -8.34 -10.90 17.11
CA SER A 105 -7.41 -9.90 17.66
C SER A 105 -8.10 -9.02 18.71
N LEU A 106 -9.31 -8.55 18.41
CA LEU A 106 -10.08 -7.71 19.33
C LEU A 106 -10.39 -8.45 20.64
N VAL A 107 -10.83 -9.71 20.57
CA VAL A 107 -11.08 -10.50 21.78
C VAL A 107 -9.77 -10.74 22.55
N ALA A 108 -8.71 -11.15 21.88
CA ALA A 108 -7.42 -11.45 22.50
C ALA A 108 -6.83 -10.23 23.23
N ASP A 109 -6.84 -9.06 22.59
CA ASP A 109 -6.27 -7.81 23.11
C ASP A 109 -6.96 -7.33 24.39
N HIS A 110 -8.29 -7.45 24.44
CA HIS A 110 -9.06 -6.98 25.60
C HIS A 110 -9.21 -8.01 26.71
N LYS A 111 -9.11 -9.31 26.38
CA LYS A 111 -9.21 -10.37 27.38
C LYS A 111 -7.99 -10.44 28.29
N ASN A 112 -6.80 -10.17 27.75
CA ASN A 112 -5.55 -10.13 28.54
C ASN A 112 -5.61 -9.13 29.71
N ASN A 113 -6.46 -8.10 29.59
CA ASN A 113 -6.66 -7.06 30.60
C ASN A 113 -8.00 -7.19 31.35
N GLY A 114 -8.82 -8.21 31.06
CA GLY A 114 -10.10 -8.48 31.73
C GLY A 114 -11.16 -7.39 31.59
N ALA A 115 -11.07 -6.52 30.58
CA ALA A 115 -11.88 -5.31 30.49
C ALA A 115 -12.98 -5.44 29.43
N PHE A 116 -14.10 -6.07 29.78
CA PHE A 116 -15.26 -6.20 28.88
C PHE A 116 -15.75 -4.83 28.36
N GLU A 117 -15.75 -3.80 29.20
CA GLU A 117 -16.17 -2.45 28.79
C GLU A 117 -15.25 -1.82 27.73
N SER A 118 -13.95 -2.15 27.72
CA SER A 118 -13.07 -1.66 26.65
C SER A 118 -13.31 -2.43 25.35
N PHE A 119 -13.46 -3.76 25.44
CA PHE A 119 -13.87 -4.61 24.32
C PHE A 119 -15.17 -4.13 23.68
N ARG A 120 -16.21 -3.87 24.48
CA ARG A 120 -17.50 -3.38 24.03
C ARG A 120 -17.40 -2.04 23.29
N ARG A 121 -16.68 -1.08 23.86
CA ARG A 121 -16.49 0.24 23.22
C ARG A 121 -15.76 0.12 21.88
N GLU A 122 -14.73 -0.71 21.81
CA GLU A 122 -13.92 -0.85 20.61
C GLU A 122 -14.65 -1.67 19.53
N SER A 123 -15.42 -2.68 19.92
CA SER A 123 -16.36 -3.41 19.06
C SER A 123 -17.37 -2.46 18.39
N ILE A 124 -18.00 -1.56 19.15
CA ILE A 124 -18.92 -0.56 18.59
C ILE A 124 -18.18 0.41 17.68
N ALA A 125 -16.98 0.86 18.06
CA ALA A 125 -16.23 1.86 17.29
C ALA A 125 -15.72 1.33 15.94
N LEU A 126 -15.22 0.09 15.91
CA LEU A 126 -14.60 -0.51 14.72
C LEU A 126 -15.62 -1.24 13.85
N LEU A 127 -16.54 -1.99 14.47
CA LEU A 127 -17.45 -2.90 13.77
C LEU A 127 -18.90 -2.45 13.80
N GLY A 128 -19.24 -1.48 14.66
CA GLY A 128 -20.62 -1.00 14.82
C GLY A 128 -21.52 -2.02 15.52
N LEU A 129 -20.94 -3.05 16.15
CA LEU A 129 -21.64 -4.10 16.87
C LEU A 129 -21.55 -3.84 18.37
N ASP A 130 -22.66 -3.94 19.08
CA ASP A 130 -22.67 -4.01 20.54
C ASP A 130 -22.70 -5.48 20.97
N PRO A 131 -21.61 -6.04 21.50
CA PRO A 131 -21.51 -7.47 21.83
C PRO A 131 -22.50 -7.87 22.92
N GLN A 132 -23.31 -8.88 22.62
CA GLN A 132 -24.24 -9.51 23.55
C GLN A 132 -23.53 -10.67 24.27
N ILE A 133 -22.54 -10.34 25.09
CA ILE A 133 -21.78 -11.30 25.91
C ILE A 133 -21.85 -10.81 27.36
N ASP A 134 -22.15 -11.72 28.28
CA ASP A 134 -22.14 -11.38 29.70
C ASP A 134 -20.70 -11.05 30.16
N PRO A 135 -20.47 -10.00 30.96
CA PRO A 135 -19.13 -9.67 31.44
C PRO A 135 -18.43 -10.81 32.19
N ILE A 136 -19.18 -11.63 32.92
CA ILE A 136 -18.66 -12.79 33.65
C ILE A 136 -18.24 -13.87 32.64
N ASP A 137 -19.09 -14.18 31.66
CA ASP A 137 -18.77 -15.13 30.58
C ASP A 137 -17.53 -14.70 29.78
N PHE A 138 -17.38 -13.39 29.54
CA PHE A 138 -16.20 -12.83 28.87
C PHE A 138 -14.92 -13.02 29.69
N GLN A 139 -15.01 -12.86 31.01
CA GLN A 139 -13.88 -12.97 31.91
C GLN A 139 -13.47 -14.44 32.18
N GLU A 140 -14.45 -15.33 32.36
CA GLU A 140 -14.24 -16.73 32.72
C GLU A 140 -14.01 -17.64 31.49
N GLY A 141 -14.63 -17.34 30.35
CA GLY A 141 -14.52 -18.14 29.13
C GLY A 141 -13.11 -18.14 28.53
N SER A 142 -12.74 -19.14 27.72
CA SER A 142 -11.48 -19.14 26.96
C SER A 142 -11.48 -18.08 25.84
N ILE A 143 -10.31 -17.70 25.30
CA ILE A 143 -10.24 -16.71 24.19
C ILE A 143 -11.06 -17.24 23.02
N ASP A 144 -10.80 -18.50 22.65
CA ASP A 144 -11.48 -19.18 21.55
C ASP A 144 -13.00 -19.24 21.74
N GLN A 145 -13.48 -19.50 22.96
CA GLN A 145 -14.92 -19.55 23.24
C GLN A 145 -15.59 -18.19 23.11
N VAL A 146 -14.93 -17.13 23.59
CA VAL A 146 -15.43 -15.75 23.50
C VAL A 146 -15.39 -15.27 22.06
N ASP A 147 -14.31 -15.54 21.32
CA ASP A 147 -14.19 -15.22 19.90
C ASP A 147 -15.24 -15.95 19.07
N GLU A 148 -15.44 -17.25 19.26
CA GLU A 148 -16.44 -18.01 18.49
C GLU A 148 -17.85 -17.42 18.67
N ARG A 149 -18.22 -17.07 19.91
CA ARG A 149 -19.50 -16.42 20.22
C ARG A 149 -19.58 -15.04 19.57
N TYR A 150 -18.55 -14.22 19.71
CA TYR A 150 -18.52 -12.86 19.18
C TYR A 150 -18.55 -12.84 17.64
N ARG A 151 -17.76 -13.69 17.01
CA ARG A 151 -17.72 -13.90 15.56
C ARG A 151 -19.07 -14.32 15.00
N THR A 152 -19.79 -15.21 15.69
CA THR A 152 -21.15 -15.58 15.30
C THR A 152 -22.08 -14.38 15.31
N GLN A 153 -22.06 -13.56 16.38
CA GLN A 153 -22.84 -12.33 16.46
C GLN A 153 -22.47 -11.32 15.35
N PHE A 154 -21.18 -11.20 15.04
CA PHE A 154 -20.69 -10.33 13.97
C PHE A 154 -21.18 -10.77 12.59
N ASN A 155 -21.08 -12.07 12.28
CA ASN A 155 -21.55 -12.60 11.00
C ASN A 155 -23.06 -12.37 10.81
N GLU A 156 -23.86 -12.61 11.85
CA GLU A 156 -25.30 -12.33 11.82
C GLU A 156 -25.58 -10.84 11.61
N PHE A 157 -24.87 -9.97 12.33
CA PHE A 157 -24.99 -8.52 12.19
C PHE A 157 -24.65 -8.07 10.75
N TYR A 158 -23.55 -8.56 10.20
CA TYR A 158 -23.10 -8.24 8.86
C TYR A 158 -24.11 -8.68 7.79
N HIS A 159 -24.62 -9.91 7.88
CA HIS A 159 -25.64 -10.42 6.97
C HIS A 159 -26.96 -9.64 7.07
N ARG A 160 -27.41 -9.33 8.29
CA ARG A 160 -28.63 -8.54 8.52
C ARG A 160 -28.49 -7.12 7.93
N LYS A 161 -27.34 -6.48 8.13
CA LYS A 161 -27.02 -5.18 7.52
C LYS A 161 -27.08 -5.26 6.00
N GLY A 162 -26.50 -6.29 5.39
CA GLY A 162 -26.55 -6.50 3.95
C GLY A 162 -27.97 -6.71 3.40
N GLN A 163 -28.80 -7.48 4.11
CA GLN A 163 -30.21 -7.66 3.77
C GLN A 163 -30.98 -6.35 3.85
N HIS A 164 -30.84 -5.57 4.92
CA HIS A 164 -31.50 -4.27 5.06
C HIS A 164 -31.14 -3.30 3.91
N ILE A 165 -29.86 -3.25 3.54
CA ILE A 165 -29.40 -2.43 2.40
C ILE A 165 -30.05 -2.92 1.10
N THR A 166 -30.07 -4.23 0.89
CA THR A 166 -30.68 -4.85 -0.29
C THR A 166 -32.17 -4.54 -0.38
N ASP A 167 -32.93 -4.77 0.69
CA ASP A 167 -34.37 -4.55 0.75
C ASP A 167 -34.74 -3.08 0.49
N ALA A 168 -33.92 -2.14 0.95
CA ALA A 168 -34.11 -0.72 0.69
C ALA A 168 -33.85 -0.33 -0.79
N LEU A 169 -32.90 -0.99 -1.45
CA LEU A 169 -32.48 -0.65 -2.81
C LEU A 169 -33.27 -1.39 -3.89
N MET A 170 -33.74 -2.60 -3.62
CA MET A 170 -34.41 -3.46 -4.60
C MET A 170 -35.65 -2.85 -5.26
N PRO A 171 -36.53 -2.10 -4.56
CA PRO A 171 -37.66 -1.43 -5.19
C PRO A 171 -37.22 -0.45 -6.28
N VAL A 172 -36.15 0.31 -6.04
CA VAL A 172 -35.59 1.28 -6.99
C VAL A 172 -34.94 0.55 -8.16
N ILE A 173 -34.14 -0.49 -7.89
CA ILE A 173 -33.47 -1.30 -8.91
C ILE A 173 -34.49 -1.92 -9.87
N ARG A 174 -35.55 -2.55 -9.33
CA ARG A 174 -36.61 -3.18 -10.14
C ARG A 174 -37.35 -2.15 -10.99
N ASN A 175 -37.75 -1.03 -10.39
CA ASN A 175 -38.45 0.04 -11.11
C ASN A 175 -37.63 0.60 -12.27
N VAL A 176 -36.31 0.81 -12.08
CA VAL A 176 -35.43 1.31 -13.14
C VAL A 176 -35.19 0.23 -14.19
N HIS A 177 -34.99 -1.02 -13.80
CA HIS A 177 -34.80 -2.13 -14.74
C HIS A 177 -36.02 -2.34 -15.64
N GLU A 178 -37.23 -2.31 -15.08
CA GLU A 178 -38.48 -2.54 -15.82
C GLU A 178 -38.84 -1.39 -16.77
N ASN A 179 -38.70 -0.13 -16.33
CA ASN A 179 -39.13 1.02 -17.11
C ASN A 179 -38.02 1.61 -18.00
N GLU A 180 -36.77 1.52 -17.56
CA GLU A 180 -35.63 2.24 -18.16
C GLU A 180 -34.43 1.32 -18.47
N GLY A 181 -34.57 0.00 -18.35
CA GLY A 181 -33.49 -0.97 -18.58
C GLY A 181 -32.95 -0.99 -20.02
N HIS A 182 -33.73 -0.52 -21.00
CA HIS A 182 -33.28 -0.34 -22.38
C HIS A 182 -32.28 0.82 -22.53
N ARG A 183 -32.33 1.80 -21.62
CA ARG A 183 -31.51 3.01 -21.64
C ARG A 183 -30.31 2.91 -20.70
N TYR A 184 -30.49 2.30 -19.53
CA TYR A 184 -29.44 2.18 -18.51
C TYR A 184 -29.16 0.72 -18.18
N LYS A 185 -27.88 0.33 -18.21
CA LYS A 185 -27.42 -1.00 -17.76
C LYS A 185 -27.00 -1.01 -16.30
N ARG A 186 -26.56 0.13 -15.77
CA ARG A 186 -26.02 0.28 -14.43
C ARG A 186 -26.66 1.46 -13.70
N ILE A 187 -26.74 1.35 -12.38
CA ILE A 187 -27.11 2.45 -11.50
C ILE A 187 -25.95 2.84 -10.60
N ALA A 188 -25.90 4.11 -10.22
CA ALA A 188 -24.96 4.61 -9.23
C ALA A 188 -25.63 4.63 -7.86
N ILE A 189 -25.12 3.83 -6.93
CA ILE A 189 -25.57 3.77 -5.55
C ILE A 189 -24.63 4.65 -4.72
N PRO A 190 -25.10 5.78 -4.17
CA PRO A 190 -24.25 6.62 -3.35
C PRO A 190 -23.98 5.94 -2.00
N PHE A 191 -22.73 5.57 -1.75
CA PHE A 191 -22.30 5.03 -0.47
C PHE A 191 -21.51 6.05 0.33
N THR A 192 -21.75 6.11 1.63
CA THR A 192 -21.00 6.97 2.54
C THR A 192 -20.87 6.29 3.91
N ASP A 193 -19.74 6.51 4.55
CA ASP A 193 -19.45 6.14 5.94
C ASP A 193 -19.80 7.27 6.92
N GLY A 194 -20.41 8.36 6.44
CA GLY A 194 -20.77 9.54 7.24
C GLY A 194 -19.62 10.48 7.56
N ARG A 195 -18.39 10.19 7.12
CA ARG A 195 -17.20 11.04 7.38
C ARG A 195 -16.48 11.45 6.10
N SER A 196 -16.61 10.69 5.01
CA SER A 196 -15.86 10.84 3.76
C SER A 196 -16.73 11.20 2.56
N LYS A 197 -16.09 11.42 1.40
CA LYS A 197 -16.75 11.67 0.11
C LYS A 197 -17.65 10.50 -0.25
N VAL A 198 -18.83 10.82 -0.78
CA VAL A 198 -19.75 9.81 -1.32
C VAL A 198 -19.04 8.99 -2.41
N LEU A 199 -18.99 7.68 -2.23
CA LEU A 199 -18.46 6.73 -3.20
C LEU A 199 -19.61 6.26 -4.11
N PRO A 200 -19.62 6.61 -5.41
CA PRO A 200 -20.63 6.12 -6.33
C PRO A 200 -20.33 4.67 -6.72
N ILE A 201 -21.16 3.74 -6.26
CA ILE A 201 -21.01 2.31 -6.51
C ILE A 201 -21.82 1.96 -7.75
N ALA A 202 -21.16 1.45 -8.78
CA ALA A 202 -21.82 1.07 -10.02
C ALA A 202 -22.34 -0.38 -9.90
N ALA A 203 -23.65 -0.54 -9.78
CA ALA A 203 -24.31 -1.85 -9.75
C ALA A 203 -24.98 -2.16 -11.09
N ASP A 204 -24.85 -3.39 -11.57
CA ASP A 204 -25.50 -3.87 -12.80
C ASP A 204 -26.96 -4.25 -12.53
N LEU A 205 -27.89 -3.65 -13.28
CA LEU A 205 -29.32 -3.78 -13.03
C LEU A 205 -29.83 -5.21 -13.28
N ALA A 206 -29.43 -5.82 -14.39
CA ALA A 206 -29.89 -7.17 -14.75
C ALA A 206 -29.38 -8.18 -13.72
N THR A 207 -28.08 -8.12 -13.39
CA THR A 207 -27.47 -9.00 -12.39
C THR A 207 -28.09 -8.81 -11.01
N ALA A 208 -28.41 -7.56 -10.62
CA ALA A 208 -29.07 -7.28 -9.36
C ALA A 208 -30.49 -7.85 -9.29
N VAL A 209 -31.27 -7.77 -10.37
CA VAL A 209 -32.62 -8.36 -10.41
C VAL A 209 -32.55 -9.89 -10.40
N GLU A 210 -31.72 -10.50 -11.26
CA GLU A 210 -31.57 -11.95 -11.37
C GLU A 210 -31.08 -12.60 -10.06
N SER A 211 -30.20 -11.90 -9.32
CA SER A 211 -29.66 -12.38 -8.04
C SER A 211 -30.51 -12.01 -6.81
N ASN A 212 -31.70 -11.41 -7.00
CA ASN A 212 -32.51 -10.84 -5.92
C ASN A 212 -31.71 -9.88 -5.01
N GLY A 213 -30.84 -9.07 -5.61
CA GLY A 213 -30.06 -8.04 -4.94
C GLY A 213 -28.77 -8.51 -4.29
N LYS A 214 -28.48 -9.81 -4.29
CA LYS A 214 -27.22 -10.34 -3.73
C LYS A 214 -25.97 -9.76 -4.40
N SER A 215 -26.04 -9.45 -5.70
CA SER A 215 -24.91 -8.83 -6.40
C SER A 215 -24.61 -7.42 -5.91
N VAL A 216 -25.59 -6.69 -5.39
CA VAL A 216 -25.43 -5.30 -4.91
C VAL A 216 -24.48 -5.25 -3.74
N MET A 217 -24.64 -6.14 -2.76
CA MET A 217 -23.72 -6.21 -1.62
C MET A 217 -22.29 -6.53 -2.06
N ARG A 218 -22.14 -7.46 -3.01
CA ARG A 218 -20.83 -7.75 -3.60
C ARG A 218 -20.25 -6.53 -4.30
N ASP A 219 -21.03 -5.78 -5.08
CA ASP A 219 -20.55 -4.56 -5.74
C ASP A 219 -20.14 -3.49 -4.72
N ILE A 220 -20.83 -3.42 -3.57
CA ILE A 220 -20.46 -2.54 -2.47
C ILE A 220 -19.14 -2.95 -1.83
N GLU A 221 -19.02 -4.22 -1.45
CA GLU A 221 -17.79 -4.79 -0.90
C GLU A 221 -16.59 -4.52 -1.81
N LYS A 222 -16.73 -4.80 -3.12
CA LYS A 222 -15.69 -4.54 -4.12
C LYS A 222 -15.26 -3.08 -4.13
N ALA A 223 -16.22 -2.17 -4.25
CA ALA A 223 -15.95 -0.74 -4.36
C ALA A 223 -15.29 -0.19 -3.09
N VAL A 224 -15.79 -0.58 -1.92
CA VAL A 224 -15.25 -0.15 -0.63
C VAL A 224 -13.85 -0.71 -0.40
N THR A 225 -13.63 -2.01 -0.63
CA THR A 225 -12.31 -2.63 -0.50
C THR A 225 -11.29 -1.96 -1.43
N LEU A 226 -11.66 -1.73 -2.69
CA LEU A 226 -10.77 -1.06 -3.64
C LEU A 226 -10.44 0.37 -3.19
N ALA A 227 -11.44 1.13 -2.75
CA ALA A 227 -11.24 2.49 -2.26
C ALA A 227 -10.29 2.53 -1.05
N ILE A 228 -10.44 1.59 -0.11
CA ILE A 228 -9.56 1.47 1.06
C ILE A 228 -8.14 1.09 0.65
N ILE A 229 -7.97 0.08 -0.22
CA ILE A 229 -6.63 -0.32 -0.69
C ILE A 229 -5.94 0.86 -1.38
N ASP A 230 -6.66 1.58 -2.23
CA ASP A 230 -6.11 2.71 -2.99
C ASP A 230 -5.66 3.84 -2.08
N GLU A 231 -6.47 4.18 -1.08
CA GLU A 231 -6.13 5.24 -0.15
C GLU A 231 -4.94 4.87 0.71
N ARG A 232 -4.96 3.67 1.33
CA ARG A 232 -3.83 3.18 2.14
C ARG A 232 -2.55 3.02 1.35
N TRP A 233 -2.64 2.58 0.10
CA TRP A 233 -1.47 2.47 -0.76
C TRP A 233 -0.90 3.84 -1.12
N LYS A 234 -1.74 4.85 -1.40
CA LYS A 234 -1.28 6.23 -1.63
C LYS A 234 -0.61 6.82 -0.40
N GLU A 235 -1.18 6.62 0.79
CA GLU A 235 -0.58 7.06 2.06
C GLU A 235 0.78 6.38 2.29
N HIS A 236 0.85 5.07 2.08
CA HIS A 236 2.08 4.29 2.20
C HIS A 236 3.17 4.76 1.23
N LEU A 237 2.83 5.02 -0.04
CA LEU A 237 3.78 5.54 -1.03
C LEU A 237 4.37 6.89 -0.60
N ARG A 238 3.56 7.80 -0.05
CA ARG A 238 4.05 9.07 0.48
C ARG A 238 5.01 8.86 1.66
N ALA A 239 4.66 7.98 2.59
CA ALA A 239 5.53 7.66 3.72
C ALA A 239 6.86 7.03 3.27
N MET A 240 6.84 6.19 2.24
CA MET A 240 8.05 5.60 1.65
C MET A 240 8.94 6.64 0.96
N ASP A 241 8.34 7.60 0.24
CA ASP A 241 9.08 8.70 -0.36
C ASP A 241 9.74 9.58 0.72
N GLU A 242 9.03 9.91 1.80
CA GLU A 242 9.59 10.66 2.94
C GLU A 242 10.75 9.91 3.63
N LEU A 243 10.61 8.59 3.84
CA LEU A 243 11.67 7.77 4.43
C LEU A 243 12.91 7.69 3.54
N LYS A 244 12.72 7.62 2.23
CA LYS A 244 13.82 7.60 1.26
C LYS A 244 14.61 8.91 1.27
N ASP A 245 13.93 10.04 1.43
CA ASP A 245 14.59 11.36 1.48
C ASP A 245 15.26 11.63 2.84
N ALA A 246 14.83 10.94 3.90
CA ALA A 246 15.37 11.07 5.26
C ALA A 246 16.62 10.23 5.55
N VAL A 247 16.94 9.22 4.73
CA VAL A 247 18.07 8.27 4.90
C VAL A 247 19.17 8.51 3.87
#